data_AF-A0A067JVU8-F1
#
_entry.id   AF-A0A067JVU8-F1
#
_cell.length_a   1.000
_cell.length_b   1.000
_cell.length_c   1.000
_cell.angle_alpha   90.00
_cell.angle_beta   90.00
_cell.angle_gamma   90.00
#
_symmetry.space_group_name_H-M   'P 1'
#
loop_
_entity.id
_entity.type
_entity.pdbx_description
1 polymer ?
#
loop_
_entity_poly.entity_id
_entity_poly.type
_entity_poly.pdbx_seq_one_letter_code
_entity_poly.pdbx_strand_id
1 'polypeptide(L)'
;MAALIHEDQIATAISPAMMFKVFVLEAIKSIEIIEGNGGPGTIKKTTFVEVPTPDGGSIAKSISKYYANGDAKIDQEKIKAGEQQTLALFKVIETYLLANPDAY
;
A
#
# COMPACT_ATOMS: atom_id res chain seq x y z
N MET A 1 -2.43 15.16 19.72
CA MET A 1 -2.36 14.02 18.77
C MET A 1 -1.81 14.56 17.45
N ALA A 2 -0.55 14.30 17.15
CA ALA A 2 0.06 14.71 15.88
C ALA A 2 -0.30 13.69 14.79
N ALA A 3 -0.62 14.19 13.59
CA ALA A 3 -0.96 13.35 12.44
C ALA A 3 -0.05 13.71 11.26
N LEU A 4 0.61 12.70 10.68
CA LEU A 4 1.34 12.81 9.41
C LEU A 4 0.50 12.15 8.31
N ILE A 5 0.33 12.86 7.19
CA ILE A 5 -0.44 12.37 6.04
C ILE A 5 0.52 12.25 4.85
N HIS A 6 0.55 11.07 4.24
CA HIS A 6 1.27 10.78 3.01
C HIS A 6 0.29 10.31 1.92
N GLU A 7 0.46 10.82 0.70
CA GLU A 7 -0.36 10.47 -0.46
C GLU A 7 0.55 10.08 -1.60
N ASP A 8 0.40 8.83 -2.07
CA ASP A 8 1.12 8.28 -3.22
C ASP A 8 0.13 7.85 -4.30
N GLN A 9 0.56 8.01 -5.55
CA GLN A 9 -0.17 7.54 -6.73
C GLN A 9 0.78 6.78 -7.65
N ILE A 10 0.34 5.63 -8.13
CA ILE A 10 1.09 4.75 -9.01
C ILE A 10 0.17 4.38 -10.18
N ALA A 11 0.61 4.68 -11.40
CA ALA A 11 -0.02 4.15 -12.60
C ALA A 11 0.45 2.72 -12.83
N THR A 12 -0.46 1.82 -13.17
CA THR A 12 -0.18 0.42 -13.46
C THR A 12 -0.86 -0.01 -14.75
N ALA A 13 -0.20 -0.90 -15.49
CA ALA A 13 -0.79 -1.53 -16.67
C ALA A 13 -1.81 -2.64 -16.31
N ILE A 14 -1.99 -2.94 -15.02
CA ILE A 14 -2.90 -3.98 -14.55
C ILE A 14 -4.30 -3.42 -14.37
N SER A 15 -5.30 -4.14 -14.89
CA SER A 15 -6.70 -3.77 -14.75
C SER A 15 -7.15 -3.84 -13.28
N PRO A 16 -8.13 -3.01 -12.84
CA PRO A 16 -8.60 -3.02 -11.46
C PRO A 16 -9.13 -4.38 -11.00
N ALA A 17 -9.72 -5.17 -11.90
CA ALA A 17 -10.25 -6.50 -11.58
C ALA A 17 -9.14 -7.50 -11.21
N MET A 18 -7.99 -7.44 -11.90
CA MET A 18 -6.82 -8.25 -11.59
C MET A 18 -6.12 -7.73 -10.32
N MET A 19 -6.00 -6.40 -10.19
CA MET A 19 -5.38 -5.74 -9.05
C MET A 19 -6.13 -6.10 -7.75
N PHE A 20 -7.46 -5.95 -7.70
CA PHE A 20 -8.28 -6.32 -6.54
C PHE A 20 -8.13 -7.80 -6.18
N LYS A 21 -8.07 -8.70 -7.17
CA LYS A 21 -7.94 -10.15 -6.91
C LYS A 21 -6.56 -10.50 -6.34
N VAL A 22 -5.47 -9.89 -6.84
CA VAL A 22 -4.11 -10.15 -6.34
C VAL A 22 -3.89 -9.45 -4.99
N PHE A 23 -4.21 -8.15 -4.89
CA PHE A 23 -4.01 -7.41 -3.65
C PHE A 23 -4.96 -7.85 -2.54
N VAL A 24 -6.25 -8.11 -2.78
CA VAL A 24 -7.16 -8.49 -1.70
C VAL A 24 -6.96 -9.95 -1.25
N LEU A 25 -6.66 -10.89 -2.15
CA LEU A 25 -6.40 -12.29 -1.77
C LEU A 25 -4.97 -12.55 -1.27
N GLU A 26 -3.96 -11.79 -1.71
CA GLU A 26 -2.60 -11.93 -1.19
C GLU A 26 -2.28 -10.99 -0.03
N ALA A 27 -2.86 -9.78 0.05
CA ALA A 27 -2.62 -8.87 1.19
C ALA A 27 -3.40 -9.27 2.46
N ILE A 28 -4.45 -10.10 2.34
CA ILE A 28 -5.23 -10.58 3.50
C ILE A 28 -4.95 -12.07 3.72
N LYS A 29 -3.71 -12.38 4.07
CA LYS A 29 -3.38 -13.62 4.80
C LYS A 29 -3.06 -13.38 6.28
N SER A 30 -2.61 -12.18 6.67
CA SER A 30 -2.84 -11.56 8.01
C SER A 30 -2.25 -10.15 8.09
N ILE A 31 -3.00 -9.16 8.59
CA ILE A 31 -2.45 -7.91 9.14
C ILE A 31 -3.26 -7.57 10.41
N GLU A 32 -2.61 -7.56 11.56
CA GLU A 32 -3.18 -6.96 12.77
C GLU A 32 -2.10 -6.20 13.55
N ILE A 33 -2.30 -4.88 13.72
CA ILE A 33 -1.65 -4.12 14.80
C ILE A 33 -2.72 -3.24 15.45
N ILE A 34 -3.06 -3.61 16.68
CA ILE A 34 -4.20 -3.04 17.43
C ILE A 34 -3.81 -1.73 18.14
N GLU A 35 -2.52 -1.54 18.48
CA GLU A 35 -1.87 -0.26 18.84
C GLU A 35 -0.34 -0.37 18.59
N GLY A 36 0.35 0.69 18.13
CA GLY A 36 1.80 0.68 17.82
C GLY A 36 2.16 0.67 16.31
N ASN A 37 3.29 1.24 15.88
CA ASN A 37 3.75 1.23 14.46
C ASN A 37 4.26 -0.14 13.97
N GLY A 38 4.03 -1.21 14.73
CA GLY A 38 5.04 -2.27 14.80
C GLY A 38 6.30 -1.81 15.58
N GLY A 39 6.13 -0.79 16.42
CA GLY A 39 7.00 -0.25 17.48
C GLY A 39 6.14 0.53 18.51
N PRO A 40 6.69 1.12 19.59
CA PRO A 40 5.87 1.62 20.70
C PRO A 40 5.01 2.86 20.35
N GLY A 41 3.67 2.72 20.30
CA GLY A 41 2.72 3.84 20.51
C GLY A 41 2.14 4.62 19.31
N THR A 42 2.05 4.08 18.08
CA THR A 42 1.46 4.78 16.92
C THR A 42 0.41 3.97 16.16
N ILE A 43 -0.44 4.57 15.32
CA ILE A 43 -1.48 3.86 14.54
C ILE A 43 -1.35 4.27 13.07
N LYS A 44 -1.38 3.29 12.14
CA LYS A 44 -1.37 3.53 10.69
C LYS A 44 -2.76 3.23 10.09
N LYS A 45 -3.33 4.20 9.38
CA LYS A 45 -4.54 4.01 8.57
C LYS A 45 -4.18 4.19 7.10
N THR A 46 -4.39 3.17 6.29
CA THR A 46 -4.18 3.24 4.84
C THR A 46 -5.51 3.11 4.09
N THR A 47 -5.71 3.96 3.09
CA THR A 47 -6.86 3.92 2.19
C THR A 47 -6.36 3.75 0.77
N PHE A 48 -6.84 2.70 0.11
CA PHE A 48 -6.54 2.40 -1.28
C PHE A 48 -7.73 2.80 -2.15
N VAL A 49 -7.44 3.47 -3.26
CA VAL A 49 -8.40 3.86 -4.28
C VAL A 49 -7.83 3.45 -5.63
N GLU A 50 -8.57 2.65 -6.39
CA GLU A 50 -8.19 2.25 -7.75
C GLU A 50 -9.13 2.90 -8.75
N VAL A 51 -8.57 3.43 -9.82
CA VAL A 51 -9.32 4.06 -10.92
C VAL A 51 -8.92 3.39 -12.23
N PRO A 52 -9.86 2.79 -12.99
CA PRO A 52 -9.55 2.22 -14.31
C PRO A 52 -9.05 3.30 -15.27
N THR A 53 -8.13 2.94 -16.17
CA THR A 53 -7.67 3.82 -17.25
C THR A 53 -8.18 3.37 -18.62
N PRO A 54 -8.30 4.28 -19.61
CA PRO A 54 -8.83 3.94 -20.95
C PRO A 54 -8.03 2.87 -21.70
N ASP A 55 -6.74 2.72 -21.39
CA ASP A 55 -5.82 1.72 -21.93
C ASP A 55 -5.97 0.33 -21.28
N GLY A 56 -6.92 0.15 -20.37
CA GLY A 56 -7.22 -1.13 -19.72
C GLY A 56 -6.42 -1.40 -18.45
N GLY A 57 -5.52 -0.49 -18.07
CA GLY A 57 -4.80 -0.50 -16.79
C GLY A 57 -5.59 0.17 -15.66
N SER A 58 -4.87 0.59 -14.63
CA SER A 58 -5.44 1.34 -13.51
C SER A 58 -4.47 2.33 -12.88
N ILE A 59 -5.00 3.30 -12.14
CA ILE A 59 -4.25 4.18 -11.26
C ILE A 59 -4.57 3.75 -9.83
N ALA A 60 -3.57 3.25 -9.12
CA ALA A 60 -3.65 2.93 -7.71
C ALA A 60 -3.19 4.13 -6.87
N LYS A 61 -4.07 4.61 -6.01
CA LYS A 61 -3.80 5.70 -5.08
C LYS A 61 -3.82 5.15 -3.65
N SER A 62 -2.74 5.41 -2.90
CA SER A 62 -2.60 5.03 -1.50
C SER A 62 -2.49 6.27 -0.64
N ILE A 63 -3.37 6.39 0.35
CA ILE A 63 -3.35 7.48 1.33
C ILE A 63 -3.04 6.86 2.69
N SER A 64 -1.87 7.16 3.25
CA SER A 64 -1.44 6.67 4.56
C SER A 64 -1.46 7.80 5.60
N LYS A 65 -2.17 7.58 6.70
CA LYS A 65 -2.23 8.49 7.85
C LYS A 65 -1.59 7.81 9.06
N TYR A 66 -0.64 8.48 9.68
CA TYR A 66 0.08 8.00 10.84
C TYR A 66 -0.27 8.87 12.06
N TYR A 67 -0.70 8.22 13.14
CA TYR A 67 -1.12 8.87 14.37
C TYR A 67 -0.19 8.47 15.51
N ALA A 68 0.37 9.43 16.24
CA ALA A 68 1.17 9.16 17.43
C ALA A 68 0.36 9.34 18.72
N ASN A 69 0.51 8.39 19.66
CA ASN A 69 -0.05 8.49 21.00
C ASN A 69 1.02 8.99 21.99
N GLY A 70 0.63 9.87 22.92
CA GLY A 70 1.54 10.48 23.89
C GLY A 70 2.75 11.17 23.24
N ASP A 71 3.95 10.92 23.78
CA ASP A 71 5.23 11.48 23.31
C ASP A 71 5.89 10.64 22.19
N ALA A 72 5.15 9.69 21.59
CA ALA A 72 5.69 8.84 20.54
C ALA A 72 6.13 9.68 19.32
N LYS A 73 7.34 9.41 18.83
CA LYS A 73 7.88 10.07 17.63
C LYS A 73 7.55 9.25 16.39
N ILE A 74 7.07 9.94 15.34
CA ILE A 74 6.90 9.36 14.01
C ILE A 74 8.26 9.41 13.31
N ASP A 75 8.81 8.23 13.00
CA ASP A 75 10.06 8.07 12.27
C ASP A 75 9.79 8.07 10.75
N GLN A 76 10.02 9.21 10.12
CA GLN A 76 9.77 9.40 8.69
C GLN A 76 10.72 8.58 7.80
N GLU A 77 11.94 8.29 8.26
CA GLU A 77 12.89 7.48 7.49
C GLU A 77 12.42 6.03 7.40
N LYS A 78 11.89 5.49 8.50
CA LYS A 78 11.28 4.15 8.51
C LYS A 78 10.01 4.08 7.67
N ILE A 79 9.18 5.13 7.69
CA ILE A 79 8.00 5.22 6.82
C ILE A 79 8.42 5.12 5.35
N LYS A 80 9.38 5.94 4.95
CA LYS A 80 9.89 5.97 3.58
C LYS A 80 10.52 4.64 3.16
N ALA A 81 11.28 4.00 4.05
CA ALA A 81 11.86 2.68 3.78
C ALA A 81 10.78 1.61 3.56
N GLY A 82 9.74 1.59 4.40
CA GLY A 82 8.60 0.67 4.24
C GLY A 82 7.79 0.91 2.96
N GLU A 83 7.62 2.18 2.57
CA GLU A 83 6.99 2.57 1.30
C GLU A 83 7.81 2.09 0.09
N GLN A 84 9.14 2.28 0.12
CA GLN A 84 10.03 1.78 -0.93
C GLN A 84 10.01 0.25 -1.05
N GLN A 85 9.99 -0.46 0.08
CA GLN A 85 9.89 -1.91 0.08
C GLN A 85 8.55 -2.40 -0.50
N THR A 86 7.45 -1.74 -0.14
CA THR A 86 6.11 -2.06 -0.66
C THR A 86 6.05 -1.80 -2.17
N LEU A 87 6.60 -0.69 -2.64
CA LEU A 87 6.69 -0.36 -4.07
C LEU A 87 7.54 -1.37 -4.83
N ALA A 88 8.66 -1.83 -4.25
CA ALA A 88 9.49 -2.85 -4.86
C ALA A 88 8.73 -4.18 -5.03
N LEU A 89 8.00 -4.62 -4.01
CA LEU A 89 7.15 -5.82 -4.09
C LEU A 89 6.04 -5.64 -5.13
N PHE A 90 5.38 -4.48 -5.16
CA PHE A 90 4.37 -4.15 -6.16
C PHE A 90 4.89 -4.33 -7.59
N LYS A 91 6.08 -3.79 -7.89
CA LYS A 91 6.70 -3.92 -9.22
C LYS A 91 7.05 -5.35 -9.60
N VAL A 92 7.48 -6.17 -8.63
CA VAL A 92 7.76 -7.59 -8.87
C VAL A 92 6.49 -8.34 -9.22
N ILE A 93 5.42 -8.11 -8.44
CA ILE A 93 4.10 -8.68 -8.73
C ILE A 93 3.64 -8.19 -10.11
N GLU A 94 3.69 -6.90 -10.38
CA GLU A 94 3.26 -6.34 -11.67
C GLU A 94 3.99 -6.97 -12.85
N THR A 95 5.31 -7.08 -12.75
CA THR A 95 6.14 -7.72 -13.79
C THR A 95 5.78 -9.19 -13.98
N TYR A 96 5.58 -9.93 -12.88
CA TYR A 96 5.17 -11.32 -12.94
C TYR A 96 3.81 -11.45 -13.62
N LEU A 97 2.86 -10.58 -13.28
CA LEU A 97 1.52 -10.65 -13.83
C LEU A 97 1.50 -10.33 -15.35
N LEU A 98 2.24 -9.31 -15.76
CA LEU A 98 2.36 -8.96 -17.18
C LEU A 98 3.06 -10.06 -18.00
N ALA A 99 4.00 -10.79 -17.40
CA ALA A 99 4.69 -11.90 -18.06
C ALA A 99 3.88 -13.20 -18.10
N ASN A 100 2.85 -13.33 -17.25
CA ASN A 100 2.06 -14.57 -17.10
C ASN A 100 0.56 -14.27 -17.19
N PRO A 101 0.03 -13.83 -18.35
CA PRO A 101 -1.37 -13.43 -18.49
C PRO A 101 -2.39 -14.53 -18.14
N ASP A 102 -1.97 -15.79 -18.16
CA ASP A 102 -2.79 -16.97 -17.84
C ASP A 102 -2.72 -17.42 -16.37
N ALA A 103 -1.93 -16.74 -15.51
CA ALA A 103 -1.74 -17.17 -14.13
C ALA A 103 -2.98 -16.96 -13.22
N TYR A 104 -4.15 -16.60 -13.77
CA TYR A 104 -5.37 -16.24 -13.03
C TYR A 104 -6.68 -16.41 -13.80
#